data_AF-A0A8D8T185-F1
#
_entry.id   AF-A0A8D8T185-F1
#
_cell.length_a   1.000
_cell.length_b   1.000
_cell.length_c   1.000
_cell.angle_alpha   90.00
_cell.angle_beta   90.00
_cell.angle_gamma   90.00
#
_symmetry.space_group_name_H-M   'P 1'
#
loop_
_entity.id
_entity.type
_entity.pdbx_description
1 polymer ?
#
loop_
_entity_poly.entity_id
_entity_poly.type
_entity_poly.pdbx_seq_one_letter_code
_entity_poly.pdbx_strand_id
1 'polypeptide(L)'
;KIEDFRGQSKDNYQFVDPVIRSIYPLQGPRSGGSILNITGYNMNVGSRIEAFIDELPCRIIYNNTELVQCSTNMSDRQRNATLMMKVDNGKLRFNGSLYEYVEDPTIQSVESGIQFGQDMKYPKGTPAGGTNINVVGTNLQYIRHPLIYVVYEDKYYNSSCRVTSNITLECTAPSINDIKVRLTEEFPVQLEYGFIMDDVSSVKNLSSKLNNSYLLYPNPEYILGTIEIKQEKIESLIFKGQHLDLASQMSDIVVKIGNESCNITSISRKNITCKPSAEQLLSIMSDVGSDNNPDVTIIVGNNLEFHVKLSYSQPFGPTKYGDIHVISILLLFIIYIALLAAYRHSSTKNVRVRKIVQKQIDALESRVASECREAFAELQTEITNMAEDLTITGMPFMEYKRYAWMILFPNSKYHRVLQFEPKFKEQELRQFELLLLNKTFLLNFIRTLESNHNFSMSDRVKVASLIMLVLQSKMEYCTDILKTLLADLIKKCVQGKSNPKLLLRRTECVAEKMLSSWFTFLLYRFIREHAGKPLYLLFRAMKQ
;
A
#
# COMPACT_ATOMS: atom_id res chain seq x y z
N LYS A 1 61.25 14.63 64.94
CA LYS A 1 60.25 15.66 64.59
C LYS A 1 59.56 15.20 63.31
N ILE A 2 58.41 14.52 63.44
CA ILE A 2 57.61 14.00 62.30
C ILE A 2 56.44 14.96 61.99
N GLU A 3 56.27 16.02 62.80
CA GLU A 3 55.17 16.98 62.67
C GLU A 3 55.31 17.95 61.50
N ASP A 4 56.49 18.06 60.86
CA ASP A 4 56.75 19.04 59.79
C ASP A 4 56.35 18.56 58.38
N PHE A 5 55.85 17.33 58.21
CA PHE A 5 55.47 16.77 56.89
C PHE A 5 53.97 16.41 56.80
N ARG A 6 53.07 17.31 57.23
CA ARG A 6 51.62 17.13 57.08
C ARG A 6 51.14 17.76 55.76
N GLY A 7 50.52 16.95 54.90
CA GLY A 7 49.78 17.43 53.72
C GLY A 7 48.33 17.75 54.08
N GLN A 8 47.85 18.93 53.69
CA GLN A 8 46.44 19.31 53.75
C GLN A 8 45.96 19.59 52.33
N SER A 9 44.77 19.10 51.97
CA SER A 9 44.17 19.38 50.67
C SER A 9 43.84 20.87 50.54
N LYS A 10 44.00 21.43 49.34
CA LYS A 10 43.59 22.81 49.04
C LYS A 10 42.08 22.99 49.16
N ASP A 11 41.34 21.95 48.79
CA ASP A 11 39.87 21.92 48.82
C ASP A 11 39.35 20.96 49.90
N ASN A 12 38.16 21.25 50.41
CA ASN A 12 37.49 20.41 51.39
C ASN A 12 36.71 19.28 50.72
N TYR A 13 36.84 18.07 51.27
CA TYR A 13 35.99 16.94 50.87
C TYR A 13 34.61 17.07 51.49
N GLN A 14 33.55 16.95 50.68
CA GLN A 14 32.17 17.02 51.15
C GLN A 14 31.54 15.63 51.16
N PHE A 15 30.91 15.27 52.29
CA PHE A 15 30.07 14.09 52.39
C PHE A 15 28.64 14.45 51.98
N VAL A 16 28.10 13.71 51.01
CA VAL A 16 26.73 13.88 50.54
C VAL A 16 26.05 12.52 50.44
N ASP A 17 24.76 12.48 50.77
CA ASP A 17 23.94 11.29 50.60
C ASP A 17 23.20 11.37 49.26
N PRO A 18 23.35 10.36 48.38
CA PRO A 18 22.56 10.29 47.16
C PRO A 18 21.10 9.92 47.49
N VAL A 19 20.15 10.47 46.73
CA VAL A 19 18.72 10.17 46.93
C VAL A 19 18.05 9.94 45.58
N ILE A 20 17.45 8.77 45.40
CA ILE A 20 16.66 8.44 44.20
C ILE A 20 15.24 9.00 44.37
N ARG A 21 14.79 9.83 43.44
CA ARG A 21 13.46 10.45 43.45
C ARG A 21 12.46 9.71 42.57
N SER A 22 12.84 9.41 41.33
CA SER A 22 11.96 8.70 40.39
C SER A 22 12.75 7.98 39.31
N ILE A 23 12.09 7.03 38.66
CA ILE A 23 12.61 6.29 37.52
C ILE A 23 11.64 6.41 36.35
N TYR A 24 12.15 6.50 35.14
CA TYR A 24 11.35 6.56 33.93
C TYR A 24 12.13 6.01 32.73
N PRO A 25 11.55 5.15 31.87
CA PRO A 25 10.19 4.61 31.94
C PRO A 25 10.01 3.55 33.03
N LEU A 26 8.76 3.27 33.41
CA LEU A 26 8.43 2.23 34.40
C LEU A 26 8.30 0.83 33.78
N GLN A 27 8.37 0.71 32.46
CA GLN A 27 8.08 -0.51 31.74
C GLN A 27 9.03 -0.64 30.54
N GLY A 28 9.40 -1.88 30.18
CA GLY A 28 10.17 -2.17 28.97
C GLY A 28 10.22 -3.67 28.62
N PRO A 29 10.68 -4.01 27.41
CA PRO A 29 10.71 -5.38 26.92
C PRO A 29 11.58 -6.31 27.76
N ARG A 30 11.22 -7.59 27.77
CA ARG A 30 11.96 -8.67 28.43
C ARG A 30 13.38 -8.81 27.89
N SER A 31 13.59 -8.57 26.61
CA SER A 31 14.91 -8.55 25.97
C SER A 31 15.87 -7.50 26.57
N GLY A 32 15.36 -6.49 27.28
CA GLY A 32 16.16 -5.39 27.81
C GLY A 32 16.55 -4.37 26.75
N GLY A 33 17.58 -3.58 27.04
CA GLY A 33 18.09 -2.50 26.19
C GLY A 33 17.40 -1.15 26.41
N SER A 34 16.35 -1.09 27.23
CA SER A 34 15.63 0.16 27.51
C SER A 34 16.51 1.15 28.26
N ILE A 35 16.51 2.40 27.81
CA ILE A 35 17.22 3.49 28.50
C ILE A 35 16.36 3.99 29.66
N LEU A 36 16.79 3.68 30.88
CA LEU A 36 16.17 4.09 32.12
C LEU A 36 16.82 5.37 32.64
N ASN A 37 16.01 6.42 32.80
CA ASN A 37 16.37 7.67 33.45
C ASN A 37 16.03 7.59 34.94
N ILE A 38 17.07 7.59 35.77
CA ILE A 38 16.99 7.59 37.23
C ILE A 38 17.26 9.01 37.70
N THR A 39 16.25 9.70 38.20
CA THR A 39 16.39 11.09 38.69
C THR A 39 16.49 11.13 40.20
N GLY A 40 17.26 12.09 40.71
CA GLY A 40 17.57 12.18 42.13
C GLY A 40 18.44 13.38 42.49
N TYR A 41 19.09 13.32 43.64
CA TYR A 41 20.03 14.32 44.13
C TYR A 41 21.38 13.66 44.43
N ASN A 42 22.47 14.38 44.18
CA ASN A 42 23.85 13.94 44.40
C ASN A 42 24.18 12.59 43.73
N MET A 43 23.60 12.35 42.55
CA MET A 43 23.62 11.05 41.87
C MET A 43 24.98 10.69 41.26
N ASN A 44 25.94 11.62 41.24
CA ASN A 44 27.32 11.42 40.79
C ASN A 44 28.33 11.26 41.94
N VAL A 45 27.85 11.05 43.18
CA VAL A 45 28.72 10.84 44.34
C VAL A 45 29.42 9.48 44.29
N GLY A 46 30.64 9.43 44.83
CA GLY A 46 31.43 8.20 44.96
C GLY A 46 32.38 7.96 43.78
N SER A 47 33.22 6.92 43.90
CA SER A 47 34.18 6.56 42.86
C SER A 47 33.61 5.54 41.87
N ARG A 48 32.76 4.62 42.36
CA ARG A 48 32.14 3.56 41.56
C ARG A 48 30.64 3.53 41.79
N ILE A 49 29.88 3.76 40.74
CA ILE A 49 28.41 3.71 40.73
C ILE A 49 27.98 2.55 39.85
N GLU A 50 27.10 1.70 40.40
CA GLU A 50 26.51 0.57 39.70
C GLU A 50 25.00 0.60 39.89
N ALA A 51 24.23 0.32 38.85
CA ALA A 51 22.78 0.24 38.91
C ALA A 51 22.33 -1.19 38.64
N PHE A 52 21.26 -1.61 39.31
CA PHE A 52 20.68 -2.94 39.21
C PHE A 52 19.16 -2.85 39.21
N ILE A 53 18.50 -3.67 38.40
CA ILE A 53 17.06 -3.91 38.45
C ILE A 53 16.87 -5.30 39.05
N ASP A 54 16.50 -5.32 40.33
CA ASP A 54 16.69 -6.43 41.26
C ASP A 54 18.15 -6.94 41.25
N GLU A 55 18.39 -8.08 40.60
CA GLU A 55 19.69 -8.75 40.49
C GLU A 55 20.34 -8.52 39.11
N LEU A 56 19.61 -7.95 38.15
CA LEU A 56 20.12 -7.73 36.80
C LEU A 56 20.91 -6.42 36.72
N PRO A 57 22.14 -6.43 36.19
CA PRO A 57 22.92 -5.21 36.05
C PRO A 57 22.28 -4.26 35.03
N CYS A 58 22.18 -2.98 35.36
CA CYS A 58 21.80 -1.90 34.44
C CYS A 58 23.05 -1.12 34.06
N ARG A 59 23.45 -1.17 32.78
CA ARG A 59 24.71 -0.56 32.32
C ARG A 59 24.58 0.95 32.27
N ILE A 60 25.30 1.66 33.14
CA ILE A 60 25.30 3.13 33.15
C ILE A 60 25.93 3.67 31.86
N ILE A 61 25.19 4.52 31.15
CA ILE A 61 25.61 5.21 29.93
C ILE A 61 26.11 6.62 30.26
N TYR A 62 25.39 7.31 31.13
CA TYR A 62 25.64 8.70 31.47
C TYR A 62 25.19 8.96 32.92
N ASN A 63 25.92 9.79 33.64
CA ASN A 63 25.54 10.26 34.96
C ASN A 63 25.91 11.73 35.18
N ASN A 64 25.10 12.42 35.96
CA ASN A 64 25.40 13.74 36.51
C ASN A 64 24.83 13.83 37.95
N THR A 65 24.79 15.04 38.52
CA THR A 65 24.32 15.27 39.89
C THR A 65 22.83 14.92 40.11
N GLU A 66 22.01 14.95 39.06
CA GLU A 66 20.54 14.83 39.17
C GLU A 66 19.95 13.65 38.39
N LEU A 67 20.70 13.06 37.47
CA LEU A 67 20.26 12.08 36.50
C LEU A 67 21.34 11.02 36.27
N VAL A 68 20.92 9.76 36.31
CA VAL A 68 21.70 8.61 35.84
C VAL A 68 20.89 7.92 34.76
N GLN A 69 21.48 7.76 33.58
CA GLN A 69 20.93 6.97 32.49
C GLN A 69 21.61 5.62 32.45
N CYS A 70 20.82 4.54 32.51
CA CYS A 70 21.34 3.19 32.38
C CYS A 70 20.52 2.37 31.38
N SER A 71 21.14 1.40 30.72
CA SER A 71 20.48 0.45 29.82
C SER A 71 20.16 -0.84 30.57
N THR A 72 18.89 -1.24 30.54
CA THR A 72 18.41 -2.45 31.22
C THR A 72 18.95 -3.72 30.56
N ASN A 73 19.17 -4.79 31.34
CA ASN A 73 19.60 -6.08 30.81
C ASN A 73 18.40 -7.04 30.64
N MET A 74 18.62 -8.13 29.90
CA MET A 74 17.62 -9.16 29.61
C MET A 74 17.11 -9.84 30.89
N SER A 75 15.80 -10.05 30.95
CA SER A 75 15.12 -10.84 31.99
C SER A 75 14.61 -12.16 31.39
N ASP A 76 14.63 -13.25 32.14
CA ASP A 76 14.13 -14.54 31.62
C ASP A 76 12.60 -14.63 31.59
N ARG A 77 11.92 -13.77 32.38
CA ARG A 77 10.47 -13.74 32.52
C ARG A 77 9.94 -12.33 32.73
N GLN A 78 8.64 -12.16 32.52
CA GLN A 78 7.94 -10.97 32.96
C GLN A 78 7.96 -10.87 34.49
N ARG A 79 8.28 -9.70 35.00
CA ARG A 79 8.34 -9.45 36.45
C ARG A 79 8.35 -7.96 36.76
N ASN A 80 7.83 -7.62 37.94
CA ASN A 80 8.06 -6.34 38.57
C ASN A 80 9.34 -6.42 39.40
N ALA A 81 10.22 -5.46 39.20
CA ALA A 81 11.55 -5.43 39.79
C ALA A 81 11.85 -4.06 40.41
N THR A 82 12.67 -4.06 41.45
CA THR A 82 13.03 -2.86 42.21
C THR A 82 14.37 -2.32 41.73
N LEU A 83 14.47 -1.01 41.55
CA LEU A 83 15.77 -0.38 41.27
C LEU A 83 16.62 -0.36 42.54
N MET A 84 17.86 -0.82 42.42
CA MET A 84 18.91 -0.67 43.42
C MET A 84 20.15 -0.05 42.79
N MET A 85 20.70 0.97 43.44
CA MET A 85 22.01 1.52 43.09
C MET A 85 23.03 1.15 44.17
N LYS A 86 24.25 0.89 43.75
CA LYS A 86 25.39 0.68 44.63
C LYS A 86 26.42 1.77 44.35
N VAL A 87 26.73 2.54 45.38
CA VAL A 87 27.72 3.61 45.33
C VAL A 87 28.84 3.22 46.28
N ASP A 88 30.00 2.86 45.73
CA ASP A 88 31.13 2.28 46.44
C ASP A 88 30.69 1.06 47.31
N ASN A 89 30.60 1.24 48.62
CA ASN A 89 30.13 0.21 49.57
C ASN A 89 28.67 0.42 50.03
N GLY A 90 28.06 1.55 49.71
CA GLY A 90 26.68 1.89 50.04
C GLY A 90 25.68 1.28 49.06
N LYS A 91 24.52 0.85 49.56
CA LYS A 91 23.40 0.34 48.75
C LYS A 91 22.18 1.23 48.94
N LEU A 92 21.66 1.76 47.85
CA LEU A 92 20.47 2.58 47.78
C LEU A 92 19.37 1.81 47.09
N ARG A 93 18.28 1.52 47.80
CA ARG A 93 17.08 0.90 47.23
C ARG A 93 16.03 1.98 46.98
N PHE A 94 15.43 1.95 45.80
CA PHE A 94 14.32 2.82 45.49
C PHE A 94 13.01 2.17 45.95
N ASN A 95 12.36 2.74 46.96
CA ASN A 95 11.09 2.25 47.51
C ASN A 95 9.85 2.86 46.80
N GLY A 96 10.04 3.51 45.65
CA GLY A 96 8.95 4.10 44.87
C GLY A 96 8.33 3.10 43.90
N SER A 97 8.07 3.53 42.68
CA SER A 97 7.49 2.69 41.63
C SER A 97 8.43 1.56 41.20
N LEU A 98 7.87 0.38 40.96
CA LEU A 98 8.57 -0.78 40.43
C LEU A 98 8.73 -0.65 38.91
N TYR A 99 9.83 -1.21 38.37
CA TYR A 99 10.03 -1.37 36.94
C TYR A 99 9.47 -2.72 36.48
N GLU A 100 8.63 -2.74 35.45
CA GLU A 100 7.98 -3.95 34.95
C GLU A 100 8.60 -4.39 33.62
N TYR A 101 9.11 -5.62 33.61
CA TYR A 101 9.49 -6.31 32.38
C TYR A 101 8.24 -6.91 31.72
N VAL A 102 7.93 -6.43 30.51
CA VAL A 102 6.79 -6.87 29.69
C VAL A 102 7.23 -7.81 28.57
N GLU A 103 6.29 -8.43 27.85
CA GLU A 103 6.61 -9.28 26.70
C GLU A 103 7.17 -8.43 25.56
N ASP A 104 8.11 -9.01 24.80
CA ASP A 104 8.75 -8.33 23.67
C ASP A 104 7.75 -7.89 22.59
N PRO A 105 7.97 -6.74 21.93
CA PRO A 105 7.14 -6.29 20.83
C PRO A 105 7.23 -7.24 19.63
N THR A 106 6.12 -7.35 18.90
CA THR A 106 6.07 -8.11 17.64
C THR A 106 5.53 -7.24 16.52
N ILE A 107 5.99 -7.49 15.29
CA ILE A 107 5.54 -6.80 14.08
C ILE A 107 4.74 -7.78 13.23
N GLN A 108 3.50 -7.41 12.92
CA GLN A 108 2.57 -8.23 12.13
C GLN A 108 2.49 -7.76 10.69
N SER A 109 2.37 -6.44 10.45
CA SER A 109 2.38 -5.87 9.11
C SER A 109 3.03 -4.51 9.06
N VAL A 110 3.59 -4.19 7.89
CA VAL A 110 4.24 -2.91 7.58
C VAL A 110 3.72 -2.48 6.22
N GLU A 111 3.07 -1.32 6.16
CA GLU A 111 2.31 -0.87 5.01
C GLU A 111 2.56 0.61 4.73
N SER A 112 2.81 0.95 3.47
CA SER A 112 2.81 2.35 2.98
C SER A 112 1.62 2.51 2.02
N GLY A 113 0.70 3.45 2.26
CA GLY A 113 -0.48 3.67 1.40
C GLY A 113 -1.83 3.78 2.13
N ILE A 114 -2.77 4.57 1.59
CA ILE A 114 -4.20 4.46 1.89
C ILE A 114 -4.84 3.42 0.94
N GLN A 115 -5.74 2.62 1.52
CA GLN A 115 -6.48 1.51 0.93
C GLN A 115 -7.41 1.91 -0.24
N PHE A 116 -6.86 2.18 -1.42
CA PHE A 116 -7.66 2.26 -2.65
C PHE A 116 -7.09 1.38 -3.77
N GLY A 117 -7.42 0.09 -3.70
CA GLY A 117 -7.41 -0.82 -4.84
C GLY A 117 -6.22 -1.77 -4.93
N GLN A 118 -6.55 -3.06 -4.84
CA GLN A 118 -5.84 -4.23 -5.38
C GLN A 118 -4.37 -4.43 -4.97
N ASP A 119 -4.22 -5.37 -4.02
CA ASP A 119 -3.13 -6.33 -3.87
C ASP A 119 -1.75 -5.86 -3.37
N MET A 120 -1.38 -6.51 -2.26
CA MET A 120 -0.12 -6.53 -1.51
C MET A 120 0.27 -5.23 -0.77
N LYS A 121 0.28 -5.36 0.57
CA LYS A 121 0.63 -4.37 1.59
C LYS A 121 2.13 -4.45 1.88
N TYR A 122 2.94 -3.84 1.02
CA TYR A 122 4.40 -3.77 1.20
C TYR A 122 4.85 -2.37 1.61
N PRO A 123 5.93 -2.24 2.41
CA PRO A 123 6.53 -0.95 2.67
C PRO A 123 7.19 -0.40 1.41
N LYS A 124 6.93 0.87 1.13
CA LYS A 124 7.46 1.60 -0.02
C LYS A 124 8.05 2.93 0.42
N GLY A 125 9.06 3.40 -0.30
CA GLY A 125 9.55 4.76 -0.17
C GLY A 125 10.44 5.18 -1.32
N THR A 126 10.99 6.37 -1.20
CA THR A 126 11.87 7.00 -2.19
C THR A 126 13.26 7.26 -1.59
N PRO A 127 14.29 7.48 -2.41
CA PRO A 127 15.63 7.85 -1.96
C PRO A 127 15.67 9.00 -0.96
N ALA A 128 14.82 10.02 -1.15
CA ALA A 128 14.77 11.15 -0.25
C ALA A 128 14.12 10.83 1.11
N GLY A 129 13.40 9.71 1.21
CA GLY A 129 12.69 9.32 2.42
C GLY A 129 11.57 10.28 2.81
N GLY A 130 11.18 10.22 4.08
CA GLY A 130 10.23 11.16 4.69
C GLY A 130 8.75 10.88 4.45
N THR A 131 8.38 9.81 3.74
CA THR A 131 6.98 9.35 3.61
C THR A 131 6.55 8.54 4.82
N ASN A 132 5.25 8.53 5.14
CA ASN A 132 4.74 7.81 6.31
C ASN A 132 4.54 6.31 6.01
N ILE A 133 4.99 5.49 6.95
CA ILE A 133 4.89 4.03 6.94
C ILE A 133 4.10 3.62 8.18
N ASN A 134 3.00 2.91 7.96
CA ASN A 134 2.14 2.42 9.02
C ASN A 134 2.56 1.00 9.41
N VAL A 135 2.74 0.78 10.70
CA VAL A 135 3.20 -0.48 11.27
C VAL A 135 2.17 -0.99 12.26
N VAL A 136 1.81 -2.26 12.13
CA VAL A 136 0.86 -2.94 13.02
C VAL A 136 1.57 -4.07 13.75
N GLY A 137 1.38 -4.15 15.05
CA GLY A 137 2.09 -5.08 15.92
C GLY A 137 1.45 -5.24 17.30
N THR A 138 2.25 -5.67 18.27
CA THR A 138 1.86 -5.79 19.68
C THR A 138 2.93 -5.22 20.58
N ASN A 139 2.56 -4.74 21.77
CA ASN A 139 3.49 -4.27 22.80
C ASN A 139 4.37 -3.10 22.33
N LEU A 140 3.91 -2.32 21.36
CA LEU A 140 4.68 -1.22 20.77
C LEU A 140 4.80 -0.01 21.71
N GLN A 141 3.86 0.14 22.64
CA GLN A 141 3.83 1.26 23.59
C GLN A 141 4.98 1.26 24.60
N TYR A 142 5.60 0.11 24.81
CA TYR A 142 6.66 -0.07 25.80
C TYR A 142 8.04 0.35 25.27
N ILE A 143 8.14 0.62 23.96
CA ILE A 143 9.36 1.09 23.31
C ILE A 143 9.30 2.60 23.18
N ARG A 144 10.30 3.30 23.74
CA ARG A 144 10.32 4.77 23.79
C ARG A 144 10.80 5.43 22.51
N HIS A 145 11.86 4.88 21.93
CA HIS A 145 12.51 5.44 20.74
C HIS A 145 12.66 4.37 19.66
N PRO A 146 11.56 3.86 19.09
CA PRO A 146 11.62 2.91 17.99
C PRO A 146 12.19 3.59 16.74
N LEU A 147 13.11 2.90 16.07
CA LEU A 147 13.66 3.32 14.78
C LEU A 147 13.36 2.25 13.73
N ILE A 148 13.04 2.68 12.51
CA ILE A 148 13.04 1.81 11.34
C ILE A 148 14.42 1.89 10.68
N TYR A 149 14.93 0.79 10.14
CA TYR A 149 16.12 0.80 9.31
C TYR A 149 15.90 0.02 8.01
N VAL A 150 16.63 0.43 6.98
CA VAL A 150 16.79 -0.28 5.72
C VAL A 150 18.27 -0.49 5.43
N VAL A 151 18.60 -1.59 4.76
CA VAL A 151 19.97 -1.95 4.38
C VAL A 151 20.14 -1.77 2.88
N TYR A 152 21.10 -0.94 2.48
CA TYR A 152 21.48 -0.73 1.09
C TYR A 152 23.01 -0.77 0.96
N GLU A 153 23.55 -1.64 0.10
CA GLU A 153 25.00 -1.86 -0.06
C GLU A 153 25.74 -2.02 1.30
N ASP A 154 25.22 -2.87 2.20
CA ASP A 154 25.76 -3.13 3.54
C ASP A 154 25.81 -1.92 4.49
N LYS A 155 25.16 -0.80 4.14
CA LYS A 155 24.97 0.36 5.00
C LYS A 155 23.56 0.40 5.58
N TYR A 156 23.46 0.75 6.86
CA TYR A 156 22.20 0.93 7.57
C TYR A 156 21.76 2.39 7.49
N TYR A 157 20.55 2.62 6.95
CA TYR A 157 19.88 3.92 6.96
C TYR A 157 18.69 3.84 7.90
N ASN A 158 18.66 4.69 8.93
CA ASN A 158 17.63 4.66 9.95
C ASN A 158 16.76 5.92 9.95
N SER A 159 15.57 5.79 10.52
CA SER A 159 14.63 6.89 10.70
C SER A 159 13.77 6.69 11.94
N SER A 160 13.25 7.80 12.48
CA SER A 160 12.44 7.81 13.69
C SER A 160 11.02 7.28 13.46
N CYS A 161 10.49 6.59 14.47
CA CYS A 161 9.08 6.21 14.52
C CYS A 161 8.37 6.82 15.73
N ARG A 162 7.07 7.10 15.56
CA ARG A 162 6.16 7.61 16.58
C ARG A 162 5.16 6.52 16.96
N VAL A 163 5.11 6.20 18.25
CA VAL A 163 4.12 5.29 18.82
C VAL A 163 2.77 6.01 18.92
N THR A 164 1.74 5.45 18.29
CA THR A 164 0.37 5.98 18.34
C THR A 164 -0.49 5.19 19.31
N SER A 165 -0.32 3.87 19.36
CA SER A 165 -1.01 2.99 20.32
C SER A 165 -0.16 1.76 20.65
N ASN A 166 -0.68 0.87 21.50
CA ASN A 166 -0.04 -0.42 21.78
C ASN A 166 0.11 -1.31 20.52
N ILE A 167 -0.72 -1.07 19.50
CA ILE A 167 -0.84 -1.90 18.30
C ILE A 167 -0.32 -1.18 17.05
N THR A 168 -0.30 0.15 17.05
CA THR A 168 0.02 0.96 15.87
C THR A 168 1.23 1.87 16.10
N LEU A 169 2.13 1.87 15.12
CA LEU A 169 3.35 2.67 15.08
C LEU A 169 3.42 3.36 13.71
N GLU A 170 3.70 4.66 13.71
CA GLU A 170 3.85 5.47 12.49
C GLU A 170 5.32 5.82 12.32
N CYS A 171 5.94 5.33 11.26
CA CYS A 171 7.36 5.53 10.97
C CYS A 171 7.55 6.44 9.77
N THR A 172 8.64 7.19 9.73
CA THR A 172 9.03 7.90 8.51
C THR A 172 10.03 7.07 7.72
N ALA A 173 9.90 7.05 6.39
CA ALA A 173 10.82 6.35 5.51
C ALA A 173 12.25 6.94 5.64
N PRO A 174 13.30 6.10 5.77
CA PRO A 174 14.67 6.57 5.87
C PRO A 174 15.18 7.17 4.55
N SER A 175 16.04 8.20 4.65
CA SER A 175 16.70 8.85 3.51
C SER A 175 17.97 8.10 3.14
N ILE A 176 18.14 7.80 1.86
CA ILE A 176 19.28 7.09 1.27
C ILE A 176 20.01 8.03 0.32
N ASN A 177 21.12 8.60 0.78
CA ASN A 177 21.85 9.63 0.03
C ASN A 177 22.81 9.06 -1.05
N ASP A 178 23.19 7.77 -0.98
CA ASP A 178 24.27 7.16 -1.80
C ASP A 178 23.75 6.21 -2.89
N ILE A 179 22.75 6.57 -3.68
CA ILE A 179 22.19 5.66 -4.70
C ILE A 179 23.00 5.71 -5.99
N LYS A 180 23.60 4.57 -6.37
CA LYS A 180 24.37 4.42 -7.61
C LYS A 180 23.56 3.86 -8.78
N VAL A 181 22.38 3.32 -8.51
CA VAL A 181 21.52 2.63 -9.49
C VAL A 181 20.46 3.58 -10.02
N ARG A 182 20.22 3.55 -11.34
CA ARG A 182 19.05 4.23 -11.92
C ARG A 182 17.78 3.47 -11.57
N LEU A 183 16.97 4.06 -10.68
CA LEU A 183 15.66 3.54 -10.31
C LEU A 183 14.67 3.78 -11.47
N THR A 184 13.91 2.75 -11.84
CA THR A 184 12.90 2.80 -12.91
C THR A 184 11.57 2.27 -12.41
N GLU A 185 10.46 2.73 -12.99
CA GLU A 185 9.09 2.34 -12.59
C GLU A 185 8.87 0.81 -12.58
N GLU A 186 9.49 0.10 -13.53
CA GLU A 186 9.28 -1.34 -13.74
C GLU A 186 10.13 -2.23 -12.82
N PHE A 187 11.21 -1.68 -12.24
CA PHE A 187 12.19 -2.41 -11.44
C PHE A 187 12.54 -1.65 -10.15
N PRO A 188 11.68 -1.69 -9.12
CA PRO A 188 12.02 -1.15 -7.80
C PRO A 188 13.10 -2.01 -7.14
N VAL A 189 14.00 -1.39 -6.39
CA VAL A 189 15.02 -2.12 -5.62
C VAL A 189 14.39 -2.69 -4.36
N GLN A 190 14.55 -3.98 -4.15
CA GLN A 190 14.12 -4.68 -2.94
C GLN A 190 15.20 -4.60 -1.87
N LEU A 191 14.86 -4.02 -0.72
CA LEU A 191 15.78 -3.85 0.41
C LEU A 191 15.34 -4.68 1.61
N GLU A 192 16.34 -5.08 2.40
CA GLU A 192 16.11 -5.63 3.73
C GLU A 192 15.77 -4.51 4.71
N TYR A 193 14.75 -4.73 5.53
CA TYR A 193 14.36 -3.78 6.57
C TYR A 193 14.08 -4.48 7.90
N GLY A 194 14.09 -3.68 8.96
CA GLY A 194 13.68 -4.08 10.30
C GLY A 194 13.51 -2.88 11.20
N PHE A 195 13.32 -3.16 12.49
CA PHE A 195 13.21 -2.14 13.51
C PHE A 195 14.29 -2.30 14.58
N ILE A 196 14.69 -1.17 15.16
CA ILE A 196 15.50 -1.10 16.37
C ILE A 196 14.53 -0.71 17.48
N MET A 197 14.21 -1.69 18.34
CA MET A 197 13.32 -1.55 19.49
C MET A 197 14.06 -2.11 20.69
N ASP A 198 14.90 -1.28 21.31
CA ASP A 198 15.85 -1.70 22.34
C ASP A 198 16.69 -2.91 21.85
N ASP A 199 16.90 -3.95 22.67
CA ASP A 199 17.70 -5.13 22.31
C ASP A 199 16.88 -6.29 21.72
N VAL A 200 15.65 -6.02 21.29
CA VAL A 200 14.74 -7.03 20.74
C VAL A 200 15.22 -7.49 19.35
N SER A 201 15.65 -8.74 19.23
CA SER A 201 16.16 -9.32 17.97
C SER A 201 15.05 -9.84 17.05
N SER A 202 13.86 -10.12 17.57
CA SER A 202 12.72 -10.66 16.82
C SER A 202 12.23 -9.68 15.73
N VAL A 203 12.37 -8.37 15.97
CA VAL A 203 11.93 -7.29 15.06
C VAL A 203 13.00 -6.87 14.04
N LYS A 204 14.19 -7.48 14.08
CA LYS A 204 15.25 -7.30 13.09
C LYS A 204 15.05 -8.27 11.92
N ASN A 205 15.53 -7.89 10.73
CA ASN A 205 15.52 -8.70 9.50
C ASN A 205 14.13 -9.26 9.18
N LEU A 206 13.15 -8.35 9.00
CA LEU A 206 11.75 -8.71 8.82
C LEU A 206 11.42 -9.15 7.39
N SER A 207 12.24 -8.78 6.40
CA SER A 207 11.93 -9.08 4.99
C SER A 207 11.74 -10.58 4.75
N SER A 208 12.64 -11.40 5.29
CA SER A 208 12.57 -12.87 5.19
C SER A 208 11.47 -13.48 6.06
N LYS A 209 11.16 -12.88 7.22
CA LYS A 209 10.15 -13.41 8.16
C LYS A 209 8.72 -13.18 7.68
N LEU A 210 8.45 -12.01 7.13
CA LEU A 210 7.13 -11.60 6.62
C LEU A 210 6.94 -11.89 5.13
N ASN A 211 7.99 -12.40 4.45
CA ASN A 211 8.03 -12.59 2.99
C ASN A 211 7.61 -11.30 2.24
N ASN A 212 8.13 -10.17 2.71
CA ASN A 212 7.74 -8.83 2.28
C ASN A 212 8.97 -7.94 2.30
N SER A 213 9.43 -7.45 1.15
CA SER A 213 10.63 -6.60 1.05
C SER A 213 10.27 -5.13 0.95
N TYR A 214 11.16 -4.25 1.41
CA TYR A 214 11.00 -2.81 1.25
C TYR A 214 11.27 -2.42 -0.20
N LEU A 215 10.31 -1.76 -0.86
CA LEU A 215 10.46 -1.35 -2.25
C LEU A 215 10.89 0.12 -2.35
N LEU A 216 12.05 0.34 -2.97
CA LEU A 216 12.57 1.66 -3.25
C LEU A 216 12.21 2.09 -4.69
N TYR A 217 11.44 3.18 -4.80
CA TYR A 217 11.01 3.80 -6.06
C TYR A 217 11.78 5.10 -6.34
N PRO A 218 11.85 5.57 -7.59
CA PRO A 218 12.46 6.87 -7.90
C PRO A 218 11.74 8.02 -7.18
N ASN A 219 12.47 9.10 -6.91
CA ASN A 219 11.89 10.34 -6.38
C ASN A 219 10.87 10.93 -7.37
N PRO A 220 9.79 11.57 -6.88
CA PRO A 220 8.88 12.33 -7.73
C PRO A 220 9.60 13.52 -8.36
N GLU A 221 9.33 13.76 -9.65
CA GLU A 221 9.88 14.90 -10.39
C GLU A 221 8.73 15.82 -10.81
N TYR A 222 8.74 17.06 -10.33
CA TYR A 222 7.79 18.08 -10.76
C TYR A 222 8.35 18.87 -11.94
N ILE A 223 7.51 19.13 -12.94
CA ILE A 223 7.88 20.02 -14.04
C ILE A 223 7.84 21.44 -13.50
N LEU A 224 9.02 21.97 -13.16
CA LEU A 224 9.23 23.35 -12.75
C LEU A 224 8.93 24.25 -13.96
N GLY A 225 7.72 24.78 -14.04
CA GLY A 225 7.26 25.58 -15.17
C GLY A 225 6.11 26.49 -14.79
N THR A 226 5.94 27.53 -15.58
CA THR A 226 4.87 28.51 -15.46
C THR A 226 3.52 27.86 -15.76
N ILE A 227 2.65 27.77 -14.74
CA ILE A 227 1.29 27.23 -14.89
C ILE A 227 0.41 28.32 -15.49
N GLU A 228 -0.07 28.10 -16.72
CA GLU A 228 -1.04 28.98 -17.38
C GLU A 228 -2.44 28.77 -16.79
N ILE A 229 -2.95 29.80 -16.11
CA ILE A 229 -4.32 29.81 -15.57
C ILE A 229 -5.26 30.34 -16.67
N LYS A 230 -6.16 29.48 -17.18
CA LYS A 230 -7.26 29.91 -18.06
C LYS A 230 -8.33 30.59 -17.22
N GLN A 231 -8.62 31.86 -17.52
CA GLN A 231 -9.31 32.79 -16.61
C GLN A 231 -10.83 32.66 -16.51
N GLU A 232 -11.39 31.44 -16.57
CA GLU A 232 -12.82 31.22 -16.30
C GLU A 232 -12.98 30.22 -15.16
N LYS A 233 -13.06 30.79 -13.93
CA LYS A 233 -13.15 30.12 -12.62
C LYS A 233 -11.94 29.27 -12.25
N ILE A 234 -11.08 29.78 -11.37
CA ILE A 234 -10.01 29.02 -10.70
C ILE A 234 -10.67 28.05 -9.71
N GLU A 235 -11.22 26.95 -10.23
CA GLU A 235 -11.84 25.91 -9.38
C GLU A 235 -10.82 24.85 -8.95
N SER A 236 -9.72 24.70 -9.71
CA SER A 236 -8.63 23.78 -9.38
C SER A 236 -7.32 24.15 -10.08
N LEU A 237 -6.19 23.96 -9.40
CA LEU A 237 -4.81 24.10 -9.90
C LEU A 237 -4.24 22.70 -10.20
N ILE A 238 -3.60 22.55 -11.36
CA ILE A 238 -3.04 21.27 -11.82
C ILE A 238 -1.52 21.39 -11.94
N PHE A 239 -0.80 20.60 -11.14
CA PHE A 239 0.65 20.48 -11.17
C PHE A 239 1.05 19.22 -11.92
N LYS A 240 1.95 19.35 -12.90
CA LYS A 240 2.42 18.23 -13.74
C LYS A 240 3.80 17.74 -13.28
N GLY A 241 4.03 16.44 -13.42
CA GLY A 241 5.26 15.77 -13.00
C GLY A 241 5.35 14.33 -13.50
N GLN A 242 6.28 13.56 -12.93
CA GLN A 242 6.49 12.14 -13.13
C GLN A 242 6.68 11.45 -11.77
N HIS A 243 6.33 10.16 -11.69
CA HIS A 243 6.47 9.32 -10.48
C HIS A 243 5.68 9.81 -9.24
N LEU A 244 4.57 10.50 -9.43
CA LEU A 244 3.87 11.20 -8.33
C LEU A 244 3.07 10.28 -7.39
N ASP A 245 2.61 9.11 -7.86
CA ASP A 245 1.75 8.17 -7.11
C ASP A 245 2.44 6.84 -6.78
N LEU A 246 3.75 6.70 -7.06
CA LEU A 246 4.45 5.42 -6.89
C LEU A 246 4.70 5.08 -5.41
N ALA A 247 5.25 6.04 -4.67
CA ALA A 247 5.64 5.88 -3.27
C ALA A 247 5.11 6.99 -2.34
N SER A 248 4.37 7.95 -2.90
CA SER A 248 3.80 9.09 -2.16
C SER A 248 2.28 9.03 -2.16
N GLN A 249 1.67 9.35 -1.02
CA GLN A 249 0.22 9.43 -0.87
C GLN A 249 -0.25 10.88 -0.80
N MET A 250 -1.56 11.07 -0.89
CA MET A 250 -2.20 12.36 -0.70
C MET A 250 -1.92 12.99 0.67
N SER A 251 -1.77 12.17 1.73
CA SER A 251 -1.40 12.62 3.08
C SER A 251 0.07 13.03 3.19
N ASP A 252 0.93 12.51 2.32
CA ASP A 252 2.37 12.77 2.34
C ASP A 252 2.74 14.06 1.57
N ILE A 253 1.80 14.67 0.84
CA ILE A 253 2.06 15.84 -0.01
C ILE A 253 1.33 17.05 0.55
N VAL A 254 2.09 18.12 0.79
CA VAL A 254 1.56 19.41 1.23
C VAL A 254 1.93 20.46 0.18
N VAL A 255 0.91 21.00 -0.48
CA VAL A 255 1.10 22.13 -1.41
C VAL A 255 0.83 23.41 -0.65
N LYS A 256 1.82 24.30 -0.57
CA LYS A 256 1.69 25.65 0.00
C LYS A 256 1.68 26.68 -1.12
N ILE A 257 0.72 27.59 -1.08
CA ILE A 257 0.61 28.73 -2.00
C ILE A 257 0.78 29.99 -1.13
N GLY A 258 1.93 30.65 -1.23
CA GLY A 258 2.33 31.66 -0.25
C GLY A 258 2.42 31.06 1.17
N ASN A 259 1.61 31.56 2.10
CA ASN A 259 1.61 31.10 3.50
C ASN A 259 0.54 30.06 3.84
N GLU A 260 -0.36 29.72 2.91
CA GLU A 260 -1.46 28.79 3.20
C GLU A 260 -1.32 27.45 2.47
N SER A 261 -1.78 26.36 3.11
CA SER A 261 -1.84 25.04 2.49
C SER A 261 -3.09 24.90 1.60
N CYS A 262 -2.91 24.35 0.41
CA CYS A 262 -3.99 24.04 -0.53
C CYS A 262 -4.44 22.57 -0.36
N ASN A 263 -5.75 22.34 -0.34
CA ASN A 263 -6.33 20.99 -0.22
C ASN A 263 -6.27 20.26 -1.56
N ILE A 264 -5.45 19.21 -1.60
CA ILE A 264 -5.35 18.31 -2.76
C ILE A 264 -6.73 17.66 -2.98
N THR A 265 -7.12 17.42 -4.23
CA THR A 265 -8.39 16.77 -4.59
C THR A 265 -8.18 15.45 -5.32
N SER A 266 -7.11 15.33 -6.11
CA SER A 266 -6.75 14.09 -6.79
C SER A 266 -5.25 14.03 -7.07
N ILE A 267 -4.71 12.81 -6.97
CA ILE A 267 -3.35 12.46 -7.35
C ILE A 267 -3.39 11.42 -8.47
N SER A 268 -2.50 11.58 -9.43
CA SER A 268 -2.29 10.64 -10.53
C SER A 268 -0.80 10.57 -10.84
N ARG A 269 -0.34 9.51 -11.54
CA ARG A 269 1.05 9.32 -11.99
C ARG A 269 1.78 10.56 -12.47
N LYS A 270 1.07 11.45 -13.18
CA LYS A 270 1.64 12.62 -13.84
C LYS A 270 1.08 13.96 -13.39
N ASN A 271 -0.08 13.99 -12.73
CA ASN A 271 -0.73 15.22 -12.35
C ASN A 271 -1.24 15.15 -10.90
N ILE A 272 -1.03 16.23 -10.14
CA ILE A 272 -1.73 16.50 -8.88
C ILE A 272 -2.67 17.69 -9.08
N THR A 273 -3.89 17.58 -8.55
CA THR A 273 -4.89 18.64 -8.62
C THR A 273 -5.19 19.14 -7.21
N CYS A 274 -5.18 20.44 -7.02
CA CYS A 274 -5.44 21.09 -5.74
C CYS A 274 -6.54 22.15 -5.87
N LYS A 275 -7.42 22.26 -4.86
CA LYS A 275 -8.46 23.29 -4.83
C LYS A 275 -8.10 24.36 -3.79
N PRO A 276 -7.78 25.59 -4.22
CA PRO A 276 -7.47 26.68 -3.28
C PRO A 276 -8.72 27.16 -2.52
N SER A 277 -8.51 27.69 -1.31
CA SER A 277 -9.55 28.29 -0.46
C SER A 277 -10.06 29.64 -1.02
N ALA A 278 -11.18 30.15 -0.52
CA ALA A 278 -11.71 31.45 -0.95
C ALA A 278 -10.77 32.62 -0.58
N GLU A 279 -10.05 32.53 0.55
CA GLU A 279 -9.04 33.49 1.00
C GLU A 279 -7.77 33.42 0.13
N GLN A 280 -7.35 32.21 -0.28
CA GLN A 280 -6.30 32.02 -1.28
C GLN A 280 -6.68 32.60 -2.63
N LEU A 281 -7.94 32.45 -3.06
CA LEU A 281 -8.41 33.09 -4.29
C LEU A 281 -8.28 34.62 -4.21
N LEU A 282 -8.56 35.21 -3.05
CA LEU A 282 -8.42 36.64 -2.82
C LEU A 282 -6.96 37.10 -2.82
N SER A 283 -6.03 36.34 -2.23
CA SER A 283 -4.58 36.65 -2.26
C SER A 283 -3.99 36.47 -3.67
N ILE A 284 -4.41 35.42 -4.38
CA ILE A 284 -4.05 35.17 -5.78
C ILE A 284 -4.58 36.28 -6.69
N MET A 285 -5.77 36.82 -6.39
CA MET A 285 -6.39 37.92 -7.14
C MET A 285 -5.84 39.31 -6.78
N SER A 286 -5.39 39.54 -5.54
CA SER A 286 -4.79 40.82 -5.11
C SER A 286 -3.37 41.04 -5.63
N ASP A 287 -2.65 39.97 -5.99
CA ASP A 287 -1.32 40.04 -6.62
C ASP A 287 -1.38 40.15 -8.16
N VAL A 288 -2.58 40.21 -8.75
CA VAL A 288 -2.76 40.50 -10.18
C VAL A 288 -2.51 42.00 -10.41
N GLY A 289 -1.23 42.39 -10.42
CA GLY A 289 -0.79 43.76 -10.62
C GLY A 289 0.52 44.16 -9.94
N SER A 290 1.12 43.30 -9.11
CA SER A 290 2.45 43.49 -8.51
C SER A 290 3.42 42.47 -9.12
N ASP A 291 4.69 42.84 -9.34
CA ASP A 291 5.74 41.97 -9.91
C ASP A 291 6.06 40.70 -9.06
N ASN A 292 5.37 40.49 -7.94
CA ASN A 292 5.52 39.34 -7.07
C ASN A 292 4.42 38.31 -7.34
N ASN A 293 4.67 37.36 -8.25
CA ASN A 293 3.78 36.20 -8.38
C ASN A 293 3.89 35.33 -7.11
N PRO A 294 2.76 34.81 -6.55
CA PRO A 294 2.81 33.99 -5.36
C PRO A 294 3.65 32.73 -5.60
N ASP A 295 4.64 32.50 -4.72
CA ASP A 295 5.50 31.33 -4.77
C ASP A 295 4.72 30.09 -4.30
N VAL A 296 4.81 29.01 -5.07
CA VAL A 296 4.14 27.75 -4.74
C VAL A 296 5.19 26.72 -4.35
N THR A 297 5.14 26.28 -3.10
CA THR A 297 6.04 25.27 -2.57
C THR A 297 5.31 23.94 -2.46
N ILE A 298 5.79 22.92 -3.16
CA ILE A 298 5.29 21.55 -3.05
C ILE A 298 6.26 20.78 -2.14
N ILE A 299 5.77 20.34 -1.00
CA ILE A 299 6.51 19.54 -0.03
C ILE A 299 6.04 18.10 -0.15
N VAL A 300 6.95 17.16 -0.39
CA VAL A 300 6.67 15.73 -0.44
C VAL A 300 7.40 15.02 0.69
N GLY A 301 6.64 14.39 1.58
CA GLY A 301 7.15 13.88 2.85
C GLY A 301 7.74 15.01 3.70
N ASN A 302 8.82 14.69 4.42
CA ASN A 302 9.53 15.67 5.24
C ASN A 302 10.79 16.28 4.58
N ASN A 303 11.24 15.72 3.45
CA ASN A 303 12.60 15.98 2.94
C ASN A 303 12.64 16.59 1.52
N LEU A 304 11.58 16.45 0.71
CA LEU A 304 11.55 16.98 -0.65
C LEU A 304 10.76 18.29 -0.71
N GLU A 305 11.38 19.35 -1.21
CA GLU A 305 10.77 20.66 -1.42
C GLU A 305 11.00 21.13 -2.86
N PHE A 306 9.93 21.53 -3.54
CA PHE A 306 9.96 22.03 -4.92
C PHE A 306 9.27 23.39 -5.01
N HIS A 307 9.94 24.38 -5.60
CA HIS A 307 9.41 25.74 -5.77
C HIS A 307 8.93 25.96 -7.21
N VAL A 308 7.67 26.31 -7.40
CA VAL A 308 7.01 26.51 -8.70
C VAL A 308 6.46 27.93 -8.78
N LYS A 309 6.78 28.64 -9.87
CA LYS A 309 6.25 29.98 -10.15
C LYS A 309 4.96 29.91 -10.97
N LEU A 310 3.93 30.64 -10.54
CA LEU A 310 2.69 30.82 -11.30
C LEU A 310 2.87 31.91 -12.36
N SER A 311 2.22 31.79 -13.52
CA SER A 311 2.14 32.88 -14.51
C SER A 311 0.71 33.06 -15.00
N TYR A 312 0.22 34.28 -14.97
CA TYR A 312 -1.12 34.59 -15.46
C TYR A 312 -1.09 34.88 -16.96
N SER A 313 -1.72 34.02 -17.77
CA SER A 313 -2.04 34.37 -19.16
C SER A 313 -3.32 35.21 -19.15
N GLN A 314 -3.22 36.52 -19.41
CA GLN A 314 -4.42 37.33 -19.63
C GLN A 314 -5.15 36.82 -20.88
N PRO A 315 -6.48 36.62 -20.83
CA PRO A 315 -7.28 36.53 -22.03
C PRO A 315 -7.17 37.88 -22.73
N PHE A 316 -6.66 37.89 -23.96
CA PHE A 316 -6.68 39.06 -24.83
C PHE A 316 -8.12 39.59 -24.92
N GLY A 317 -8.40 40.66 -24.17
CA GLY A 317 -9.60 41.47 -24.36
C GLY A 317 -9.54 42.12 -25.75
N PRO A 318 -10.68 42.35 -26.41
CA PRO A 318 -10.71 42.84 -27.78
C PRO A 318 -10.26 44.30 -27.79
N THR A 319 -8.99 44.55 -28.06
CA THR A 319 -8.52 45.90 -28.35
C THR A 319 -9.07 46.32 -29.70
N LYS A 320 -9.89 47.39 -29.69
CA LYS A 320 -10.33 48.12 -30.87
C LYS A 320 -9.08 48.53 -31.69
N TYR A 321 -8.84 47.83 -32.80
CA TYR A 321 -7.95 48.29 -33.86
C TYR A 321 -8.73 48.22 -35.17
N GLY A 322 -9.17 49.40 -35.62
CA GLY A 322 -9.51 49.60 -37.02
C GLY A 322 -8.26 49.37 -37.87
N ASP A 323 -8.48 48.72 -39.01
CA ASP A 323 -7.63 48.74 -40.21
C ASP A 323 -6.33 47.90 -40.25
N ILE A 324 -6.29 46.71 -39.62
CA ILE A 324 -5.32 45.64 -39.98
C ILE A 324 -5.98 44.25 -40.09
N HIS A 325 -7.22 44.17 -40.56
CA HIS A 325 -7.91 42.86 -40.69
C HIS A 325 -7.40 42.02 -41.85
N VAL A 326 -6.91 42.61 -42.95
CA VAL A 326 -6.58 41.82 -44.15
C VAL A 326 -5.27 41.05 -44.00
N ILE A 327 -4.23 41.64 -43.39
CA ILE A 327 -2.92 40.99 -43.24
C ILE A 327 -2.94 39.96 -42.09
N SER A 328 -3.63 40.26 -40.99
CA SER A 328 -3.78 39.36 -39.83
C SER A 328 -4.58 38.10 -40.18
N ILE A 329 -5.66 38.24 -40.96
CA ILE A 329 -6.44 37.09 -41.45
C ILE A 329 -5.60 36.24 -42.42
N LEU A 330 -4.81 36.86 -43.30
CA LEU A 330 -3.92 36.12 -44.21
C LEU A 330 -2.85 35.32 -43.44
N LEU A 331 -2.27 35.91 -42.40
CA LEU A 331 -1.25 35.27 -41.57
C LEU A 331 -1.83 34.12 -40.74
N LEU A 332 -3.03 34.30 -40.17
CA LEU A 332 -3.77 33.24 -39.50
C LEU A 332 -4.15 32.10 -40.46
N PHE A 333 -4.49 32.41 -41.71
CA PHE A 333 -4.79 31.40 -42.72
C PHE A 333 -3.53 30.60 -43.11
N ILE A 334 -2.38 31.25 -43.21
CA ILE A 334 -1.08 30.59 -43.43
C ILE A 334 -0.71 29.71 -42.22
N ILE A 335 -0.91 30.18 -41.00
CA ILE A 335 -0.68 29.40 -39.77
C ILE A 335 -1.63 28.20 -39.71
N TYR A 336 -2.90 28.38 -40.07
CA TYR A 336 -3.89 27.30 -40.11
C TYR A 336 -3.52 26.25 -41.16
N ILE A 337 -3.08 26.67 -42.36
CA ILE A 337 -2.57 25.75 -43.39
C ILE A 337 -1.29 25.05 -42.91
N ALA A 338 -0.38 25.75 -42.22
CA ALA A 338 0.83 25.15 -41.64
C ALA A 338 0.49 24.14 -40.53
N LEU A 339 -0.50 24.41 -39.69
CA LEU A 339 -1.02 23.48 -38.68
C LEU A 339 -1.71 22.28 -39.31
N LEU A 340 -2.50 22.47 -40.37
CA LEU A 340 -3.09 21.37 -41.15
C LEU A 340 -2.01 20.54 -41.84
N ALA A 341 -0.96 21.18 -42.39
CA ALA A 341 0.17 20.49 -43.00
C ALA A 341 0.98 19.73 -41.95
N ALA A 342 1.24 20.31 -40.76
CA ALA A 342 1.91 19.66 -39.65
C ALA A 342 1.07 18.51 -39.07
N TYR A 343 -0.24 18.68 -38.95
CA TYR A 343 -1.17 17.64 -38.52
C TYR A 343 -1.25 16.50 -39.56
N ARG A 344 -1.33 16.82 -40.86
CA ARG A 344 -1.26 15.81 -41.92
C ARG A 344 0.11 15.15 -41.96
N HIS A 345 1.19 15.87 -41.70
CA HIS A 345 2.54 15.33 -41.66
C HIS A 345 2.74 14.41 -40.44
N SER A 346 2.23 14.79 -39.27
CA SER A 346 2.26 13.98 -38.05
C SER A 346 1.34 12.76 -38.17
N SER A 347 0.13 12.93 -38.72
CA SER A 347 -0.80 11.83 -39.00
C SER A 347 -0.24 10.86 -40.04
N THR A 348 0.37 11.36 -41.13
CA THR A 348 1.03 10.50 -42.11
C THR A 348 2.27 9.82 -41.53
N LYS A 349 3.03 10.46 -40.63
CA LYS A 349 4.09 9.79 -39.85
C LYS A 349 3.53 8.66 -38.99
N ASN A 350 2.46 8.89 -38.23
CA ASN A 350 1.83 7.86 -37.39
C ASN A 350 1.26 6.70 -38.22
N VAL A 351 0.63 7.01 -39.35
CA VAL A 351 0.15 6.00 -40.31
C VAL A 351 1.30 5.24 -40.95
N ARG A 352 2.41 5.92 -41.29
CA ARG A 352 3.62 5.26 -41.81
C ARG A 352 4.26 4.35 -40.77
N VAL A 353 4.39 4.79 -39.52
CA VAL A 353 4.90 3.97 -38.41
C VAL A 353 4.03 2.75 -38.20
N ARG A 354 2.70 2.90 -38.16
CA ARG A 354 1.78 1.75 -38.06
C ARG A 354 1.90 0.81 -39.27
N LYS A 355 2.06 1.34 -40.48
CA LYS A 355 2.31 0.53 -41.68
C LYS A 355 3.67 -0.16 -41.66
N ILE A 356 4.71 0.46 -41.08
CA ILE A 356 6.03 -0.16 -40.90
C ILE A 356 5.93 -1.30 -39.88
N VAL A 357 5.26 -1.08 -38.74
CA VAL A 357 5.01 -2.12 -37.74
C VAL A 357 4.18 -3.26 -38.33
N GLN A 358 3.12 -2.96 -39.09
CA GLN A 358 2.34 -3.99 -39.79
C GLN A 358 3.21 -4.77 -40.78
N LYS A 359 4.00 -4.10 -41.61
CA LYS A 359 4.93 -4.77 -42.54
C LYS A 359 5.99 -5.61 -41.81
N GLN A 360 6.44 -5.18 -40.64
CA GLN A 360 7.35 -5.96 -39.80
C GLN A 360 6.66 -7.21 -39.25
N ILE A 361 5.40 -7.10 -38.81
CA ILE A 361 4.59 -8.25 -38.40
C ILE A 361 4.36 -9.17 -39.60
N ASP A 362 3.97 -8.65 -40.77
CA ASP A 362 3.73 -9.45 -41.98
C ASP A 362 5.02 -10.14 -42.47
N ALA A 363 6.18 -9.49 -42.34
CA ALA A 363 7.48 -10.08 -42.68
C ALA A 363 7.91 -11.17 -41.68
N LEU A 364 7.67 -10.95 -40.38
CA LEU A 364 7.87 -11.96 -39.34
C LEU A 364 6.91 -13.14 -39.55
N GLU A 365 5.64 -12.86 -39.81
CA GLU A 365 4.61 -13.86 -40.11
C GLU A 365 4.98 -14.65 -41.36
N SER A 366 5.40 -14.01 -42.46
CA SER A 366 5.79 -14.74 -43.68
C SER A 366 7.05 -15.60 -43.49
N ARG A 367 8.00 -15.18 -42.64
CA ARG A 367 9.20 -15.96 -42.33
C ARG A 367 8.84 -17.17 -41.47
N VAL A 368 7.98 -16.97 -40.47
CA VAL A 368 7.53 -18.01 -39.55
C VAL A 368 6.41 -18.86 -40.16
N ALA A 369 5.71 -18.42 -41.21
CA ALA A 369 4.55 -19.11 -41.76
C ALA A 369 4.90 -20.46 -42.41
N SER A 370 6.09 -20.61 -42.99
CA SER A 370 6.54 -21.92 -43.50
C SER A 370 6.92 -22.84 -42.35
N GLU A 371 7.67 -22.32 -41.36
CA GLU A 371 8.08 -23.08 -40.17
C GLU A 371 6.86 -23.49 -39.31
N CYS A 372 5.90 -22.59 -39.11
CA CYS A 372 4.64 -22.88 -38.45
C CYS A 372 3.76 -23.84 -39.25
N ARG A 373 3.78 -23.83 -40.59
CA ARG A 373 3.01 -24.83 -41.38
C ARG A 373 3.62 -26.21 -41.25
N GLU A 374 4.94 -26.31 -41.24
CA GLU A 374 5.66 -27.56 -41.05
C GLU A 374 5.47 -28.08 -39.62
N ALA A 375 5.72 -27.22 -38.62
CA ALA A 375 5.46 -27.53 -37.22
C ALA A 375 3.99 -27.85 -36.95
N PHE A 376 3.03 -27.15 -37.58
CA PHE A 376 1.61 -27.46 -37.44
C PHE A 376 1.24 -28.77 -38.14
N ALA A 377 1.86 -29.11 -39.27
CA ALA A 377 1.65 -30.40 -39.92
C ALA A 377 2.19 -31.54 -39.05
N GLU A 378 3.38 -31.38 -38.46
CA GLU A 378 3.98 -32.31 -37.51
C GLU A 378 3.06 -32.48 -36.28
N LEU A 379 2.66 -31.37 -35.66
CA LEU A 379 1.77 -31.34 -34.50
C LEU A 379 0.37 -31.86 -34.84
N GLN A 380 -0.13 -31.66 -36.06
CA GLN A 380 -1.40 -32.22 -36.52
C GLN A 380 -1.32 -33.72 -36.70
N THR A 381 -0.25 -34.26 -37.29
CA THR A 381 -0.06 -35.73 -37.38
C THR A 381 0.02 -36.36 -36.00
N GLU A 382 0.67 -35.68 -35.06
CA GLU A 382 0.77 -36.14 -33.69
C GLU A 382 -0.57 -36.01 -32.94
N ILE A 383 -1.30 -34.91 -33.09
CA ILE A 383 -2.66 -34.73 -32.57
C ILE A 383 -3.60 -35.78 -33.14
N THR A 384 -3.51 -36.14 -34.42
CA THR A 384 -4.38 -37.18 -35.00
C THR A 384 -4.09 -38.54 -34.42
N ASN A 385 -2.81 -38.91 -34.25
CA ASN A 385 -2.41 -40.15 -33.57
C ASN A 385 -2.91 -40.14 -32.11
N MET A 386 -2.74 -39.02 -31.42
CA MET A 386 -3.22 -38.81 -30.06
C MET A 386 -4.76 -38.81 -29.94
N ALA A 387 -5.47 -38.35 -30.96
CA ALA A 387 -6.92 -38.34 -31.05
C ALA A 387 -7.47 -39.75 -31.31
N GLU A 388 -6.75 -40.56 -32.07
CA GLU A 388 -7.04 -41.99 -32.26
C GLU A 388 -6.86 -42.75 -30.95
N ASP A 389 -5.75 -42.55 -30.23
CA ASP A 389 -5.52 -43.08 -28.88
C ASP A 389 -6.62 -42.65 -27.88
N LEU A 390 -7.13 -41.43 -28.00
CA LEU A 390 -8.23 -40.91 -27.18
C LEU A 390 -9.58 -41.58 -27.46
N THR A 391 -9.81 -42.09 -28.67
CA THR A 391 -11.01 -42.89 -28.96
C THR A 391 -10.94 -44.27 -28.31
N ILE A 392 -9.74 -44.79 -28.09
CA ILE A 392 -9.49 -46.09 -27.45
C ILE A 392 -9.49 -45.96 -25.92
N THR A 393 -8.87 -44.90 -25.39
CA THR A 393 -8.68 -44.69 -23.94
C THR A 393 -9.81 -43.90 -23.26
N GLY A 394 -10.60 -43.17 -24.03
CA GLY A 394 -11.65 -42.28 -23.52
C GLY A 394 -11.07 -40.97 -22.97
N MET A 395 -11.73 -39.85 -23.28
CA MET A 395 -11.34 -38.54 -22.75
C MET A 395 -11.51 -38.50 -21.22
N PRO A 396 -10.52 -37.95 -20.46
CA PRO A 396 -10.60 -37.83 -19.01
C PRO A 396 -11.55 -36.68 -18.61
N PHE A 397 -12.85 -36.86 -18.87
CA PHE A 397 -13.86 -35.94 -18.40
C PHE A 397 -14.00 -36.02 -16.89
N MET A 398 -13.93 -34.87 -16.24
CA MET A 398 -14.19 -34.78 -14.82
C MET A 398 -15.67 -35.01 -14.54
N GLU A 399 -15.99 -35.73 -13.46
CA GLU A 399 -17.38 -35.87 -13.02
C GLU A 399 -18.02 -34.50 -12.77
N TYR A 400 -19.33 -34.40 -13.06
CA TYR A 400 -20.10 -33.15 -12.94
C TYR A 400 -19.89 -32.44 -11.59
N LYS A 401 -19.89 -33.20 -10.49
CA LYS A 401 -19.68 -32.65 -9.14
C LYS A 401 -18.32 -31.97 -9.01
N ARG A 402 -17.26 -32.61 -9.53
CA ARG A 402 -15.89 -32.11 -9.45
C ARG A 402 -15.65 -30.93 -10.41
N TYR A 403 -16.24 -31.00 -11.59
CA TYR A 403 -16.27 -29.88 -12.55
C TYR A 403 -16.95 -28.63 -11.96
N ALA A 404 -18.17 -28.79 -11.44
CA ALA A 404 -18.93 -27.71 -10.82
C ALA A 404 -18.16 -27.11 -9.63
N TRP A 405 -17.57 -27.98 -8.80
CA TRP A 405 -16.76 -27.56 -7.66
C TRP A 405 -15.58 -26.67 -8.05
N MET A 406 -14.80 -27.09 -9.06
CA MET A 406 -13.59 -26.39 -9.49
C MET A 406 -13.87 -24.98 -10.01
N ILE A 407 -15.05 -24.76 -10.60
CA ILE A 407 -15.46 -23.47 -11.18
C ILE A 407 -16.12 -22.55 -10.14
N LEU A 408 -16.90 -23.11 -9.21
CA LEU A 408 -17.52 -22.34 -8.13
C LEU A 408 -16.47 -21.83 -7.14
N PHE A 409 -15.46 -22.65 -6.81
CA PHE A 409 -14.46 -22.32 -5.78
C PHE A 409 -13.01 -22.49 -6.26
N PRO A 410 -12.55 -21.62 -7.20
CA PRO A 410 -11.14 -21.60 -7.61
C PRO A 410 -10.28 -21.24 -6.38
N ASN A 411 -9.22 -21.99 -6.13
CA ASN A 411 -8.25 -21.85 -5.02
C ASN A 411 -8.61 -22.50 -3.67
N SER A 412 -9.80 -23.11 -3.52
CA SER A 412 -10.07 -23.90 -2.31
C SER A 412 -9.58 -25.35 -2.48
N LYS A 413 -8.47 -25.71 -1.82
CA LYS A 413 -8.10 -27.12 -1.64
C LYS A 413 -9.10 -27.73 -0.65
N TYR A 414 -10.07 -28.49 -1.15
CA TYR A 414 -11.04 -29.30 -0.39
C TYR A 414 -11.70 -28.55 0.80
N HIS A 415 -12.78 -27.81 0.52
CA HIS A 415 -13.58 -27.20 1.58
C HIS A 415 -14.46 -28.26 2.28
N ARG A 416 -14.68 -28.06 3.59
CA ARG A 416 -15.46 -28.85 4.58
C ARG A 416 -16.84 -29.38 4.13
N VAL A 417 -17.36 -28.96 2.97
CA VAL A 417 -18.68 -29.36 2.43
C VAL A 417 -18.73 -30.83 2.00
N LEU A 418 -17.61 -31.38 1.50
CA LEU A 418 -17.50 -32.80 1.13
C LEU A 418 -17.12 -33.72 2.31
N GLN A 419 -16.73 -33.12 3.45
CA GLN A 419 -16.29 -33.78 4.68
C GLN A 419 -17.11 -33.27 5.87
N PHE A 420 -18.43 -33.16 5.71
CA PHE A 420 -19.29 -32.80 6.84
C PHE A 420 -19.43 -33.99 7.79
N GLU A 421 -18.68 -33.95 8.89
CA GLU A 421 -19.13 -34.55 10.14
C GLU A 421 -20.14 -33.57 10.80
N PRO A 422 -21.38 -33.99 11.10
CA PRO A 422 -22.40 -33.08 11.60
C PRO A 422 -22.15 -32.79 13.08
N LYS A 423 -21.54 -31.64 13.39
CA LYS A 423 -21.46 -31.10 14.76
C LYS A 423 -22.33 -29.86 14.98
N PHE A 424 -23.11 -29.42 13.98
CA PHE A 424 -24.06 -28.31 14.09
C PHE A 424 -25.51 -28.80 13.97
N LYS A 425 -26.41 -28.18 14.73
CA LYS A 425 -27.84 -28.51 14.81
C LYS A 425 -28.51 -28.42 13.42
N GLU A 426 -28.76 -29.57 12.80
CA GLU A 426 -29.37 -29.65 11.47
C GLU A 426 -30.72 -28.93 11.34
N GLN A 427 -31.44 -28.76 12.45
CA GLN A 427 -32.76 -28.12 12.46
C GLN A 427 -32.72 -26.63 12.08
N GLU A 428 -31.72 -25.87 12.56
CA GLU A 428 -31.62 -24.42 12.29
C GLU A 428 -31.22 -24.17 10.83
N LEU A 429 -30.35 -25.01 10.27
CA LEU A 429 -29.94 -24.97 8.86
C LEU A 429 -31.09 -25.33 7.91
N ARG A 430 -31.93 -26.33 8.25
CA ARG A 430 -33.12 -26.67 7.45
C ARG A 430 -34.14 -25.53 7.45
N GLN A 431 -34.32 -24.82 8.57
CA GLN A 431 -35.18 -23.63 8.60
C GLN A 431 -34.62 -22.50 7.73
N PHE A 432 -33.30 -22.31 7.74
CA PHE A 432 -32.65 -21.34 6.86
C PHE A 432 -32.79 -21.70 5.37
N GLU A 433 -32.69 -22.97 5.00
CA GLU A 433 -32.95 -23.44 3.64
C GLU A 433 -34.38 -23.11 3.17
N LEU A 434 -35.38 -23.28 4.04
CA LEU A 434 -36.76 -22.89 3.74
C LEU A 434 -36.91 -21.38 3.53
N LEU A 435 -36.14 -20.56 4.25
CA LEU A 435 -36.10 -19.11 4.02
C LEU A 435 -35.46 -18.76 2.66
N LEU A 436 -34.39 -19.46 2.27
CA LEU A 436 -33.76 -19.27 0.95
C LEU A 436 -34.68 -19.64 -0.21
N LEU A 437 -35.67 -20.51 0.00
CA LEU A 437 -36.69 -20.86 -0.97
C LEU A 437 -37.81 -19.80 -1.09
N ASN A 438 -37.86 -18.81 -0.20
CA ASN A 438 -38.79 -17.69 -0.31
C ASN A 438 -38.20 -16.58 -1.21
N LYS A 439 -38.86 -16.32 -2.35
CA LYS A 439 -38.43 -15.33 -3.36
C LYS A 439 -38.17 -13.95 -2.76
N THR A 440 -39.07 -13.46 -1.91
CA THR A 440 -38.96 -12.12 -1.33
C THR A 440 -37.78 -12.04 -0.36
N PHE A 441 -37.58 -13.08 0.46
CA PHE A 441 -36.48 -13.14 1.39
C PHE A 441 -35.13 -13.15 0.67
N LEU A 442 -34.96 -14.05 -0.31
CA LEU A 442 -33.68 -14.19 -1.00
C LEU A 442 -33.28 -12.92 -1.76
N LEU A 443 -34.23 -12.26 -2.43
CA LEU A 443 -33.98 -10.99 -3.11
C LEU A 443 -33.58 -9.88 -2.13
N ASN A 444 -34.27 -9.76 -1.00
CA ASN A 444 -33.94 -8.77 0.02
C ASN A 444 -32.61 -9.08 0.70
N PHE A 445 -32.33 -10.34 0.99
CA PHE A 445 -31.07 -10.79 1.56
C PHE A 445 -29.87 -10.40 0.68
N ILE A 446 -29.94 -10.69 -0.62
CA ILE A 446 -28.87 -10.31 -1.57
C ILE A 446 -28.72 -8.79 -1.65
N ARG A 447 -29.83 -8.04 -1.72
CA ARG A 447 -29.80 -6.56 -1.76
C ARG A 447 -29.16 -5.97 -0.50
N THR A 448 -29.49 -6.49 0.68
CA THR A 448 -28.92 -6.03 1.94
C THR A 448 -27.42 -6.33 2.02
N LEU A 449 -26.98 -7.51 1.58
CA LEU A 449 -25.55 -7.84 1.52
C LEU A 449 -24.79 -6.94 0.56
N GLU A 450 -25.33 -6.68 -0.64
CA GLU A 450 -24.69 -5.81 -1.63
C GLU A 450 -24.66 -4.34 -1.21
N SER A 451 -25.61 -3.88 -0.39
CA SER A 451 -25.62 -2.50 0.13
C SER A 451 -24.58 -2.23 1.22
N ASN A 452 -24.01 -3.28 1.82
CA ASN A 452 -23.04 -3.13 2.90
C ASN A 452 -21.64 -2.80 2.35
N HIS A 453 -21.07 -1.67 2.78
CA HIS A 453 -19.73 -1.22 2.36
C HIS A 453 -18.60 -2.16 2.80
N ASN A 454 -18.77 -2.93 3.88
CA ASN A 454 -17.78 -3.89 4.35
C ASN A 454 -17.82 -5.22 3.57
N PHE A 455 -18.71 -5.36 2.58
CA PHE A 455 -18.88 -6.58 1.82
C PHE A 455 -17.95 -6.62 0.59
N SER A 456 -16.82 -7.31 0.76
CA SER A 456 -15.75 -7.40 -0.23
C SER A 456 -16.19 -8.14 -1.50
N MET A 457 -15.44 -7.95 -2.60
CA MET A 457 -15.64 -8.67 -3.86
C MET A 457 -15.50 -10.19 -3.70
N SER A 458 -14.58 -10.64 -2.84
CA SER A 458 -14.38 -12.07 -2.53
C SER A 458 -15.60 -12.66 -1.83
N ASP A 459 -16.22 -11.90 -0.92
CA ASP A 459 -17.40 -12.37 -0.18
C ASP A 459 -18.64 -12.42 -1.07
N ARG A 460 -18.79 -11.47 -2.00
CA ARG A 460 -19.83 -11.53 -3.04
C ARG A 460 -19.73 -12.81 -3.87
N VAL A 461 -18.52 -13.17 -4.27
CA VAL A 461 -18.26 -14.38 -5.05
C VAL A 461 -18.56 -15.64 -4.25
N LYS A 462 -18.18 -15.70 -2.97
CA LYS A 462 -18.46 -16.84 -2.09
C LYS A 462 -19.97 -17.00 -1.86
N VAL A 463 -20.67 -15.92 -1.53
CA VAL A 463 -22.13 -15.94 -1.29
C VAL A 463 -22.87 -16.36 -2.56
N ALA A 464 -22.53 -15.79 -3.71
CA ALA A 464 -23.10 -16.21 -4.99
C ALA A 464 -22.90 -17.71 -5.23
N SER A 465 -21.68 -18.22 -5.02
CA SER A 465 -21.35 -19.62 -5.28
C SER A 465 -22.05 -20.58 -4.31
N LEU A 466 -22.19 -20.20 -3.03
CA LEU A 466 -22.93 -20.97 -2.03
C LEU A 466 -24.43 -20.99 -2.29
N ILE A 467 -25.04 -19.84 -2.62
CA ILE A 467 -26.46 -19.75 -2.98
C ILE A 467 -26.75 -20.62 -4.21
N MET A 468 -25.90 -20.55 -5.24
CA MET A 468 -26.04 -21.36 -6.44
C MET A 468 -25.92 -22.86 -6.15
N LEU A 469 -25.07 -23.26 -5.21
CA LEU A 469 -24.94 -24.65 -4.78
C LEU A 469 -26.21 -25.14 -4.05
N VAL A 470 -26.75 -24.34 -3.13
CA VAL A 470 -27.99 -24.68 -2.39
C VAL A 470 -29.19 -24.76 -3.36
N LEU A 471 -29.29 -23.80 -4.28
CA LEU A 471 -30.38 -23.73 -5.24
C LEU A 471 -30.23 -24.70 -6.41
N GLN A 472 -29.14 -25.48 -6.48
CA GLN A 472 -28.86 -26.42 -7.56
C GLN A 472 -30.00 -27.44 -7.77
N SER A 473 -30.68 -27.86 -6.70
CA SER A 473 -31.80 -28.80 -6.77
C SER A 473 -33.07 -28.20 -7.39
N LYS A 474 -33.19 -26.86 -7.43
CA LYS A 474 -34.34 -26.12 -7.94
C LYS A 474 -33.91 -25.03 -8.95
N MET A 475 -33.35 -25.47 -10.08
CA MET A 475 -32.85 -24.56 -11.12
C MET A 475 -33.90 -23.64 -11.74
N GLU A 476 -35.18 -24.06 -11.80
CA GLU A 476 -36.27 -23.20 -12.29
C GLU A 476 -36.44 -21.96 -11.40
N TYR A 477 -36.50 -22.16 -10.09
CA TYR A 477 -36.56 -21.09 -9.10
C TYR A 477 -35.32 -20.20 -9.14
N CYS A 478 -34.13 -20.81 -9.22
CA CYS A 478 -32.87 -20.07 -9.35
C CYS A 478 -32.86 -19.15 -10.59
N THR A 479 -33.42 -19.62 -11.70
CA THR A 479 -33.47 -18.86 -12.97
C THR A 479 -34.42 -17.66 -12.85
N ASP A 480 -35.55 -17.80 -12.16
CA ASP A 480 -36.49 -16.69 -11.91
C ASP A 480 -35.86 -15.61 -11.00
N ILE A 481 -35.16 -16.03 -9.93
CA ILE A 481 -34.40 -15.12 -9.07
C ILE A 481 -33.32 -14.39 -9.86
N LEU A 482 -32.54 -15.12 -10.67
CA LEU A 482 -31.47 -14.55 -11.48
C LEU A 482 -32.00 -13.54 -12.51
N LYS A 483 -33.12 -13.84 -13.19
CA LYS A 483 -33.78 -12.89 -14.10
C LYS A 483 -34.18 -11.61 -13.40
N THR A 484 -34.75 -11.73 -12.20
CA THR A 484 -35.18 -10.57 -11.40
C THR A 484 -33.97 -9.72 -10.98
N LEU A 485 -32.89 -10.35 -10.50
CA LEU A 485 -31.67 -9.65 -10.10
C LEU A 485 -30.95 -8.98 -11.28
N LEU A 486 -30.89 -9.63 -12.44
CA LEU A 486 -30.30 -9.05 -13.65
C LEU A 486 -31.13 -7.86 -14.17
N ALA A 487 -32.46 -7.95 -14.14
CA ALA A 487 -33.33 -6.85 -14.50
C ALA A 487 -33.12 -5.63 -13.59
N ASP A 488 -32.98 -5.85 -12.27
CA ASP A 488 -32.65 -4.78 -11.31
C ASP A 488 -31.28 -4.17 -11.57
N LEU A 489 -30.27 -4.98 -11.90
CA LEU A 489 -28.92 -4.52 -12.21
C LEU A 489 -28.89 -3.67 -13.49
N ILE A 490 -29.60 -4.10 -14.53
CA ILE A 490 -29.78 -3.32 -15.77
C ILE A 490 -30.45 -1.98 -15.45
N LYS A 491 -31.54 -2.00 -14.66
CA LYS A 491 -32.28 -0.78 -14.29
C LYS A 491 -31.40 0.21 -13.53
N LYS A 492 -30.60 -0.26 -12.56
CA LYS A 492 -29.63 0.57 -11.80
C LYS A 492 -28.57 1.18 -12.72
N CYS A 493 -28.03 0.42 -13.67
CA CYS A 493 -27.04 0.92 -14.62
C CYS A 493 -27.62 1.99 -15.55
N VAL A 494 -28.84 1.80 -16.05
CA VAL A 494 -29.52 2.78 -16.91
C VAL A 494 -29.80 4.07 -16.14
N GLN A 495 -30.22 3.98 -14.87
CA GLN A 495 -30.47 5.14 -14.01
C GLN A 495 -29.17 5.87 -13.61
N GLY A 496 -28.05 5.15 -13.43
CA GLY A 496 -26.77 5.70 -12.99
C GLY A 496 -25.95 6.44 -14.07
N LYS A 497 -26.48 6.63 -15.29
CA LYS A 497 -25.76 7.22 -16.44
C LYS A 497 -24.40 6.54 -16.76
N SER A 498 -24.21 5.30 -16.35
CA SER A 498 -23.01 4.53 -16.70
C SER A 498 -23.05 4.04 -18.15
N ASN A 499 -21.89 3.92 -18.79
CA ASN A 499 -21.79 3.44 -20.16
C ASN A 499 -22.40 2.03 -20.29
N PRO A 500 -23.35 1.79 -21.22
CA PRO A 500 -24.00 0.49 -21.36
C PRO A 500 -23.02 -0.62 -21.76
N LYS A 501 -21.91 -0.26 -22.41
CA LYS A 501 -20.82 -1.18 -22.78
C LYS A 501 -20.00 -1.71 -21.59
N LEU A 502 -20.19 -1.15 -20.38
CA LEU A 502 -19.48 -1.57 -19.17
C LEU A 502 -20.32 -2.52 -18.30
N LEU A 503 -21.60 -2.70 -18.61
CA LEU A 503 -22.50 -3.64 -17.93
C LEU A 503 -21.99 -5.08 -18.10
N LEU A 504 -21.98 -5.89 -17.03
CA LEU A 504 -21.53 -7.30 -17.01
C LEU A 504 -20.03 -7.53 -17.29
N ARG A 505 -19.19 -6.50 -17.35
CA ARG A 505 -17.75 -6.66 -17.68
C ARG A 505 -16.85 -6.91 -16.47
N ARG A 506 -17.20 -6.42 -15.28
CA ARG A 506 -16.29 -6.39 -14.12
C ARG A 506 -16.63 -7.36 -12.98
N THR A 507 -17.65 -8.22 -13.11
CA THR A 507 -18.02 -9.21 -12.08
C THR A 507 -18.14 -8.61 -10.68
N GLU A 508 -18.76 -7.42 -10.57
CA GLU A 508 -18.81 -6.65 -9.33
C GLU A 508 -20.02 -6.97 -8.44
N CYS A 509 -20.99 -7.71 -8.98
CA CYS A 509 -22.25 -8.03 -8.30
C CYS A 509 -22.44 -9.54 -8.11
N VAL A 510 -23.20 -9.89 -7.07
CA VAL A 510 -23.60 -11.27 -6.76
C VAL A 510 -24.36 -11.87 -7.95
N ALA A 511 -25.23 -11.09 -8.59
CA ALA A 511 -26.01 -11.51 -9.76
C ALA A 511 -25.13 -11.93 -10.95
N GLU A 512 -24.05 -11.21 -11.24
CA GLU A 512 -23.13 -11.54 -12.35
C GLU A 512 -22.39 -12.86 -12.07
N LYS A 513 -21.96 -13.08 -10.83
CA LYS A 513 -21.33 -14.35 -10.44
C LYS A 513 -22.34 -15.51 -10.42
N MET A 514 -23.57 -15.27 -9.99
CA MET A 514 -24.65 -16.26 -10.08
C MET A 514 -24.93 -16.65 -11.53
N LEU A 515 -24.92 -15.69 -12.46
CA LEU A 515 -25.07 -15.95 -13.90
C LEU A 515 -23.95 -16.84 -14.46
N SER A 516 -22.69 -16.54 -14.12
CA SER A 516 -21.55 -17.39 -14.51
C SER A 516 -21.67 -18.82 -13.95
N SER A 517 -22.13 -18.95 -12.70
CA SER A 517 -22.36 -20.24 -12.05
C SER A 517 -23.54 -21.00 -12.68
N TRP A 518 -24.59 -20.29 -13.09
CA TRP A 518 -25.74 -20.86 -13.80
C TRP A 518 -25.34 -21.43 -15.16
N PHE A 519 -24.53 -20.69 -15.94
CA PHE A 519 -23.96 -21.20 -17.19
C PHE A 519 -23.09 -22.43 -16.95
N THR A 520 -22.32 -22.44 -15.86
CA THR A 520 -21.48 -23.59 -15.50
C THR A 520 -22.30 -24.87 -15.37
N PHE A 521 -23.44 -24.82 -14.67
CA PHE A 521 -24.32 -25.98 -14.49
C PHE A 521 -24.96 -26.45 -15.80
N LEU A 522 -25.44 -25.53 -16.63
CA LEU A 522 -26.17 -25.87 -17.85
C LEU A 522 -25.27 -26.26 -19.02
N LEU A 523 -24.09 -25.65 -19.14
CA LEU A 523 -23.16 -25.91 -20.24
C LEU A 523 -22.33 -27.18 -20.04
N TYR A 524 -22.39 -27.84 -18.88
CA TYR A 524 -21.64 -29.07 -18.66
C TYR A 524 -21.92 -30.15 -19.71
N ARG A 525 -23.20 -30.34 -20.08
CA ARG A 525 -23.58 -31.29 -21.13
C ARG A 525 -22.99 -30.90 -22.48
N PHE A 526 -23.05 -29.61 -22.83
CA PHE A 526 -22.46 -29.08 -24.06
C PHE A 526 -20.92 -29.25 -24.11
N ILE A 527 -20.24 -29.05 -22.99
CA ILE A 527 -18.79 -29.29 -22.88
C ILE A 527 -18.51 -30.79 -23.06
N ARG A 528 -19.31 -31.67 -22.47
CA ARG A 528 -19.10 -33.12 -22.61
C ARG A 528 -19.35 -33.62 -24.03
N GLU A 529 -20.37 -33.11 -24.71
CA GLU A 529 -20.81 -33.61 -26.03
C GLU A 529 -20.11 -32.92 -27.22
N HIS A 530 -19.77 -31.63 -27.11
CA HIS A 530 -19.29 -30.85 -28.26
C HIS A 530 -17.95 -30.13 -28.00
N ALA A 531 -17.86 -29.29 -26.97
CA ALA A 531 -16.72 -28.37 -26.81
C ALA A 531 -15.50 -28.98 -26.11
N GLY A 532 -15.67 -30.10 -25.40
CA GLY A 532 -14.62 -30.71 -24.59
C GLY A 532 -13.50 -31.32 -25.42
N LYS A 533 -13.83 -31.98 -26.53
CA LYS A 533 -12.84 -32.54 -27.47
C LYS A 533 -11.90 -31.48 -28.04
N PRO A 534 -12.38 -30.40 -28.70
CA PRO A 534 -11.48 -29.38 -29.24
C PRO A 534 -10.69 -28.66 -28.15
N LEU A 535 -11.29 -28.43 -26.97
CA LEU A 535 -10.58 -27.80 -25.85
C LEU A 535 -9.44 -28.67 -25.32
N TYR A 536 -9.67 -29.98 -25.19
CA TYR A 536 -8.65 -30.92 -24.73
C TYR A 536 -7.52 -31.08 -25.75
N LEU A 537 -7.86 -31.14 -27.04
CA LEU A 537 -6.87 -31.17 -28.12
C LEU A 537 -6.01 -29.90 -28.12
N LEU A 538 -6.61 -28.73 -27.95
CA LEU A 538 -5.87 -27.47 -27.83
C LEU A 538 -4.95 -27.46 -26.60
N PHE A 539 -5.43 -27.92 -25.45
CA PHE A 539 -4.61 -28.03 -24.24
C PHE A 539 -3.41 -28.96 -24.44
N ARG A 540 -3.62 -30.11 -25.09
CA ARG A 540 -2.55 -31.06 -25.39
C ARG A 540 -1.54 -30.46 -26.38
N ALA A 541 -2.03 -29.75 -27.40
CA ALA A 541 -1.21 -29.05 -28.38
C ALA A 541 -0.33 -27.95 -27.77
N MET A 542 -0.80 -27.26 -26.72
CA MET A 542 -0.04 -26.23 -26.00
C MET A 542 0.92 -26.80 -24.94
N LYS A 543 0.61 -27.97 -24.40
CA LYS A 543 1.43 -28.61 -23.35
C LYS A 543 2.69 -29.24 -23.93
N GLN A 544 2.55 -29.75 -25.15
CA GLN A 544 3.63 -30.21 -25.99
C GLN A 544 4.48 -29.03 -26.44
#